data_AF-A0A369LN78-F1
#
_entry.id   AF-A0A369LN78-F1
#
_cell.length_a   1.000
_cell.length_b   1.000
_cell.length_c   1.000
_cell.angle_alpha   90.00
_cell.angle_beta   90.00
_cell.angle_gamma   90.00
#
_symmetry.space_group_name_H-M   'P 1'
#
loop_
_entity.id
_entity.type
_entity.pdbx_description
1 polymer ?
#
loop_
_entity_poly.entity_id
_entity_poly.type
_entity_poly.pdbx_seq_one_letter_code
_entity_poly.pdbx_strand_id
1 'polypeptide(L)'
;MLRMRPRKAGIMSDSVDTKAFHAFSYGLFLLASQADGRDNACIVNTAIQAASKPRQVSVACIKGSCTQETIAASNRFCVSVLDESTSLEYFEHFGMKSGHDIEKFVASDDASIPGANPSRTESGLVFEKSAIAFFDCSVVESIDMGSHVMYVGEVVEARRLSDKAPITYDYYRNVTRKAGAAASASRTAADAGEIVAWKCTICGYIYEGENLPSDFICPICKHGAEDFEPVYANEHGSEDIQAAAATPQEPQSKGVMNMETKWVCSVCGYIYEGAEPPAECPVCHAPASAFKKLEGEQTLAAEHEYGIYAKTVKDNEAISDEDKKFILDQLKANFNGECSEVGMYLCMARIAHREGYPEIGLYWEKAAFEEAEHAAKFAELLGEELEPNMKASTKENLAWRVECEFGACNGKTELATCAKKNGLDAIHDTVHEMARDEARHGRALKGLLDRYFG
;
A
#
# COMPACT_ATOMS: atom_id res chain seq x y z
N MET A 1 3.99 4.84 17.53
CA MET A 1 2.80 3.96 17.42
C MET A 1 1.57 4.83 17.19
N LEU A 2 1.20 5.08 15.92
CA LEU A 2 -0.15 5.56 15.63
C LEU A 2 -1.10 4.46 16.11
N ARG A 3 -1.81 4.70 17.21
CA ARG A 3 -3.09 4.04 17.41
C ARG A 3 -4.01 4.65 16.35
N MET A 4 -4.12 3.97 15.22
CA MET A 4 -5.26 4.13 14.32
C MET A 4 -6.50 4.20 15.21
N ARG A 5 -7.24 5.32 15.16
CA ARG A 5 -8.59 5.32 15.75
C ARG A 5 -9.30 4.14 15.09
N PRO A 6 -9.79 3.15 15.85
CA PRO A 6 -10.57 2.08 15.25
C PRO A 6 -11.70 2.78 14.49
N ARG A 7 -11.81 2.54 13.19
CA ARG A 7 -13.03 2.91 12.45
C ARG A 7 -14.17 2.41 13.32
N LYS A 8 -15.17 3.27 13.61
CA LYS A 8 -16.40 2.85 14.28
C LYS A 8 -16.81 1.52 13.64
N ALA A 9 -17.07 0.49 14.46
CA ALA A 9 -17.69 -0.73 13.98
C ALA A 9 -18.83 -0.29 13.04
N GLY A 10 -18.85 -0.84 11.82
CA GLY A 10 -19.80 -0.42 10.80
C GLY A 10 -21.22 -0.41 11.37
N ILE A 11 -22.13 0.33 10.75
CA ILE A 11 -23.54 0.34 11.15
C ILE A 11 -24.11 -1.08 10.90
N MET A 12 -23.92 -1.99 11.85
CA MET A 12 -24.56 -3.31 11.86
C MET A 12 -25.96 -3.06 12.39
N SER A 13 -26.88 -2.86 11.46
CA SER A 13 -28.31 -2.88 11.74
C SER A 13 -28.79 -4.34 11.73
N ASP A 14 -29.65 -4.70 12.67
CA ASP A 14 -30.36 -5.99 12.67
C ASP A 14 -31.21 -6.20 11.39
N SER A 15 -31.39 -5.14 10.58
CA SER A 15 -32.06 -5.19 9.28
C SER A 15 -31.17 -5.67 8.11
N VAL A 16 -29.89 -6.00 8.33
CA VAL A 16 -28.99 -6.47 7.27
C VAL A 16 -29.07 -7.99 7.15
N ASP A 17 -29.77 -8.48 6.11
CA ASP A 17 -29.75 -9.90 5.76
C ASP A 17 -28.40 -10.26 5.10
N THR A 18 -27.53 -10.93 5.85
CA THR A 18 -26.20 -11.33 5.37
C THR A 18 -26.26 -12.32 4.21
N LYS A 19 -27.38 -13.03 4.01
CA LYS A 19 -27.55 -13.94 2.88
C LYS A 19 -27.73 -13.20 1.56
N ALA A 20 -28.15 -11.93 1.59
CA ALA A 20 -28.30 -11.11 0.38
C ALA A 20 -26.96 -10.93 -0.37
N PHE A 21 -25.83 -10.95 0.34
CA PHE A 21 -24.50 -10.86 -0.27
C PHE A 21 -24.16 -12.07 -1.14
N HIS A 22 -24.82 -13.22 -0.95
CA HIS A 22 -24.65 -14.38 -1.83
C HIS A 22 -25.30 -14.22 -3.21
N ALA A 23 -26.09 -13.17 -3.43
CA ALA A 23 -26.68 -12.89 -4.74
C ALA A 23 -25.70 -12.23 -5.72
N PHE A 24 -24.54 -11.76 -5.24
CA PHE A 24 -23.51 -11.23 -6.11
C PHE A 24 -22.83 -12.36 -6.91
N SER A 25 -22.78 -12.19 -8.22
CA SER A 25 -22.04 -13.08 -9.11
C SER A 25 -20.57 -12.66 -9.20
N TYR A 26 -19.67 -13.63 -9.10
CA TYR A 26 -18.24 -13.42 -9.21
C TYR A 26 -17.60 -14.47 -10.12
N GLY A 27 -16.53 -14.07 -10.80
CA GLY A 27 -15.56 -15.02 -11.34
C GLY A 27 -14.58 -15.49 -10.27
N LEU A 28 -13.61 -16.31 -10.66
CA LEU A 28 -12.43 -16.62 -9.85
C LEU A 28 -11.16 -16.27 -10.62
N PHE A 29 -10.20 -15.68 -9.92
CA PHE A 29 -9.01 -15.10 -10.53
C PHE A 29 -7.77 -15.44 -9.73
N LEU A 30 -6.64 -15.63 -10.42
CA LEU A 30 -5.33 -15.53 -9.78
C LEU A 30 -4.92 -14.06 -9.78
N LEU A 31 -4.71 -13.47 -8.60
CA LEU A 31 -4.12 -12.15 -8.43
C LEU A 31 -2.65 -12.33 -8.04
N ALA A 32 -1.73 -11.91 -8.91
CA ALA A 32 -0.30 -12.02 -8.71
C ALA A 32 0.38 -10.64 -8.68
N SER A 33 1.50 -10.56 -7.99
CA SER A 33 2.38 -9.39 -7.94
C SER A 33 3.82 -9.83 -7.64
N GLN A 34 4.76 -8.92 -7.81
CA GLN A 34 6.18 -9.14 -7.50
C GLN A 34 6.74 -7.90 -6.83
N ALA A 35 7.46 -8.09 -5.72
CA ALA A 35 8.27 -7.06 -5.07
C ALA A 35 9.58 -7.71 -4.61
N ASP A 36 10.68 -6.96 -4.68
CA ASP A 36 12.01 -7.40 -4.21
C ASP A 36 12.46 -8.75 -4.80
N GLY A 37 12.12 -9.01 -6.07
CA GLY A 37 12.45 -10.25 -6.77
C GLY A 37 11.65 -11.48 -6.32
N ARG A 38 10.68 -11.31 -5.42
CA ARG A 38 9.81 -12.39 -4.92
C ARG A 38 8.42 -12.28 -5.53
N ASP A 39 7.99 -13.33 -6.21
CA ASP A 39 6.63 -13.45 -6.68
C ASP A 39 5.70 -13.94 -5.58
N ASN A 40 4.48 -13.42 -5.59
CA ASN A 40 3.43 -13.96 -4.76
C ASN A 40 2.05 -13.78 -5.43
N ALA A 41 1.13 -14.68 -5.07
CA ALA A 41 -0.22 -14.65 -5.61
C ALA A 41 -1.25 -15.17 -4.62
N CYS A 42 -2.50 -14.77 -4.82
CA CYS A 42 -3.66 -15.35 -4.14
C CYS A 42 -4.84 -15.52 -5.09
N ILE A 43 -5.80 -16.35 -4.68
CA ILE A 43 -7.10 -16.43 -5.37
C ILE A 43 -7.98 -15.30 -4.87
N VAL A 44 -8.60 -14.59 -5.80
CA VAL A 44 -9.64 -13.58 -5.51
C VAL A 44 -10.86 -13.85 -6.36
N ASN A 45 -12.03 -13.51 -5.84
CA ASN A 45 -13.28 -13.48 -6.61
C ASN A 45 -13.69 -12.04 -6.98
N THR A 46 -13.13 -11.05 -6.29
CA THR A 46 -13.48 -9.64 -6.44
C THR A 46 -12.51 -8.99 -7.41
N ALA A 47 -12.76 -9.19 -8.71
CA ALA A 47 -12.09 -8.47 -9.79
C ALA A 47 -13.10 -8.11 -10.89
N ILE A 48 -13.04 -6.88 -11.40
CA ILE A 48 -13.94 -6.40 -12.47
C ILE A 48 -13.29 -5.29 -13.28
N GLN A 49 -13.71 -5.11 -14.53
CA GLN A 49 -13.37 -3.90 -15.27
C GLN A 49 -14.03 -2.68 -14.61
N ALA A 50 -13.24 -1.70 -14.20
CA ALA A 50 -13.70 -0.48 -13.55
C ALA A 50 -13.99 0.65 -14.55
N ALA A 51 -13.17 0.78 -15.60
CA ALA A 51 -13.34 1.82 -16.62
C ALA A 51 -12.88 1.35 -18.01
N SER A 52 -13.36 2.03 -19.05
CA SER A 52 -13.00 1.77 -20.45
C SER A 52 -12.05 2.79 -21.06
N LYS A 53 -11.96 4.01 -20.49
CA LYS A 53 -11.06 5.09 -20.92
C LYS A 53 -10.55 5.91 -19.71
N PRO A 54 -9.30 5.71 -19.25
CA PRO A 54 -8.40 4.61 -19.65
C PRO A 54 -8.98 3.23 -19.24
N ARG A 55 -8.45 2.15 -19.81
CA ARG A 55 -8.88 0.79 -19.45
C ARG A 55 -8.37 0.49 -18.04
N GLN A 56 -9.30 0.25 -17.11
CA GLN A 56 -8.95 -0.01 -15.72
C GLN A 56 -9.63 -1.27 -15.20
N VAL A 57 -8.92 -2.01 -14.36
CA VAL A 57 -9.41 -3.17 -13.63
C VAL A 57 -9.33 -2.85 -12.14
N SER A 58 -10.40 -3.13 -11.40
CA SER A 58 -10.38 -3.11 -9.95
C SER A 58 -10.26 -4.51 -9.39
N VAL A 59 -9.48 -4.65 -8.32
CA VAL A 59 -9.36 -5.88 -7.53
C VAL A 59 -9.45 -5.55 -6.04
N ALA A 60 -10.08 -6.41 -5.26
CA ALA A 60 -10.05 -6.30 -3.80
C ALA A 60 -9.41 -7.55 -3.19
N CYS A 61 -8.46 -7.33 -2.29
CA CYS A 61 -7.78 -8.41 -1.56
C CYS A 61 -7.68 -8.08 -0.06
N ILE A 62 -7.49 -9.12 0.74
CA ILE A 62 -7.45 -9.00 2.21
C ILE A 62 -6.25 -8.15 2.61
N LYS A 63 -6.50 -7.14 3.46
CA LYS A 63 -5.45 -6.28 3.99
C LYS A 63 -4.49 -7.07 4.89
N GLY A 64 -3.19 -6.88 4.70
CA GLY A 64 -2.14 -7.62 5.41
C GLY A 64 -1.95 -9.05 4.91
N SER A 65 -2.56 -9.43 3.78
CA SER A 65 -2.15 -10.65 3.08
C SER A 65 -0.84 -10.39 2.34
N CYS A 66 0.00 -11.43 2.20
CA CYS A 66 1.30 -11.28 1.54
C CYS A 66 1.13 -10.68 0.13
N THR A 67 0.10 -11.07 -0.62
CA THR A 67 -0.15 -10.54 -1.97
C THR A 67 -0.51 -9.06 -1.94
N GLN A 68 -1.33 -8.64 -0.97
CA GLN A 68 -1.68 -7.23 -0.80
C GLN A 68 -0.44 -6.39 -0.48
N GLU A 69 0.44 -6.87 0.39
CA GLU A 69 1.71 -6.20 0.72
C GLU A 69 2.64 -6.13 -0.50
N THR A 70 2.73 -7.21 -1.29
CA THR A 70 3.48 -7.20 -2.56
C THR A 70 2.94 -6.16 -3.55
N ILE A 71 1.62 -6.03 -3.68
CA ILE A 71 1.00 -5.00 -4.53
C ILE A 71 1.29 -3.60 -3.98
N ALA A 72 1.20 -3.40 -2.66
CA ALA A 72 1.47 -2.11 -2.04
C ALA A 72 2.94 -1.67 -2.22
N ALA A 73 3.89 -2.62 -2.18
CA ALA A 73 5.30 -2.34 -2.38
C ALA A 73 5.64 -2.06 -3.86
N SER A 74 5.04 -2.81 -4.77
CA SER A 74 5.36 -2.73 -6.21
C SER A 74 4.55 -1.69 -6.99
N ASN A 75 3.35 -1.36 -6.51
CA ASN A 75 2.30 -0.67 -7.28
C ASN A 75 1.92 -1.39 -8.59
N ARG A 76 2.04 -2.71 -8.64
CA ARG A 76 1.72 -3.51 -9.83
C ARG A 76 0.99 -4.79 -9.47
N PHE A 77 0.09 -5.24 -10.35
CA PHE A 77 -0.56 -6.53 -10.21
C PHE A 77 -0.94 -7.12 -11.56
N CYS A 78 -1.04 -8.45 -11.61
CA CYS A 78 -1.57 -9.18 -12.75
C CYS A 78 -2.78 -10.02 -12.33
N VAL A 79 -3.85 -9.99 -13.12
CA VAL A 79 -5.06 -10.79 -12.91
C VAL A 79 -5.16 -11.83 -14.01
N SER A 80 -5.24 -13.12 -13.66
CA SER A 80 -5.54 -14.20 -14.60
C SER A 80 -6.98 -14.71 -14.39
N VAL A 81 -7.78 -14.77 -15.45
CA VAL A 81 -9.19 -15.22 -15.43
C VAL A 81 -9.26 -16.73 -15.55
N LEU A 82 -9.63 -17.43 -14.48
CA LEU A 82 -9.58 -18.89 -14.41
C LEU A 82 -10.79 -19.54 -15.10
N ASP A 83 -10.65 -20.82 -15.46
CA ASP A 83 -11.71 -21.63 -16.07
C ASP A 83 -12.01 -22.90 -15.25
N GLU A 84 -13.10 -23.60 -15.59
CA GLU A 84 -13.57 -24.79 -14.84
C GLU A 84 -12.59 -25.98 -14.83
N SER A 85 -11.57 -25.99 -15.67
CA SER A 85 -10.49 -27.00 -15.66
C SER A 85 -9.39 -26.73 -14.64
N THR A 86 -9.44 -25.60 -13.92
CA THR A 86 -8.52 -25.31 -12.82
C THR A 86 -8.69 -26.34 -11.70
N SER A 87 -7.59 -26.99 -11.29
CA SER A 87 -7.64 -28.08 -10.31
C SER A 87 -7.94 -27.60 -8.89
N LEU A 88 -8.46 -28.49 -8.03
CA LEU A 88 -8.63 -28.20 -6.61
C LEU A 88 -7.29 -27.92 -5.92
N GLU A 89 -6.24 -28.66 -6.27
CA GLU A 89 -4.87 -28.46 -5.75
C GLU A 89 -4.34 -27.05 -6.04
N TYR A 90 -4.71 -26.46 -7.18
CA TYR A 90 -4.37 -25.09 -7.52
C TYR A 90 -5.03 -24.10 -6.54
N PHE A 91 -6.31 -24.31 -6.21
CA PHE A 91 -7.03 -23.48 -5.24
C PHE A 91 -6.53 -23.69 -3.81
N GLU A 92 -6.14 -24.91 -3.43
CA GLU A 92 -5.50 -25.17 -2.14
C GLU A 92 -4.16 -24.43 -2.03
N HIS A 93 -3.33 -24.49 -3.06
CA HIS A 93 -2.01 -23.85 -3.08
C HIS A 93 -2.09 -22.32 -3.05
N PHE A 94 -2.87 -21.72 -3.95
CA PHE A 94 -2.93 -20.25 -4.06
C PHE A 94 -3.98 -19.60 -3.17
N GLY A 95 -5.05 -20.32 -2.82
CA GLY A 95 -6.19 -19.79 -2.06
C GLY A 95 -6.16 -20.09 -0.57
N MET A 96 -5.56 -21.22 -0.13
CA MET A 96 -5.60 -21.65 1.28
C MET A 96 -4.26 -21.55 2.01
N LYS A 97 -3.15 -21.38 1.29
CA LYS A 97 -1.82 -21.16 1.89
C LYS A 97 -1.42 -19.68 1.81
N SER A 98 -0.77 -19.16 2.84
CA SER A 98 -0.28 -17.77 2.86
C SER A 98 1.12 -17.68 2.24
N GLY A 99 1.38 -16.60 1.49
CA GLY A 99 2.73 -16.30 1.01
C GLY A 99 3.70 -15.88 2.12
N HIS A 100 3.19 -15.60 3.32
CA HIS A 100 4.02 -15.41 4.52
C HIS A 100 4.64 -16.72 5.00
N ASP A 101 3.91 -17.83 4.85
CA ASP A 101 4.29 -19.12 5.41
C ASP A 101 5.01 -20.00 4.39
N ILE A 102 4.68 -19.84 3.11
CA ILE A 102 5.26 -20.62 2.02
C ILE A 102 5.73 -19.75 0.85
N GLU A 103 6.74 -20.22 0.13
CA GLU A 103 7.04 -19.72 -1.21
C GLU A 103 6.10 -20.35 -2.23
N LYS A 104 5.16 -19.56 -2.74
CA LYS A 104 4.14 -20.04 -3.69
C LYS A 104 4.70 -20.31 -5.09
N PHE A 105 5.78 -19.62 -5.44
CA PHE A 105 6.53 -19.81 -6.68
C PHE A 105 7.96 -20.19 -6.30
N VAL A 106 8.29 -21.48 -6.41
CA VAL A 106 9.61 -22.00 -6.04
C VAL A 106 10.57 -21.81 -7.22
N ALA A 107 11.77 -21.28 -6.97
CA ALA A 107 12.74 -20.92 -7.99
C ALA A 107 13.53 -22.12 -8.59
N SER A 108 13.38 -23.33 -8.06
CA SER A 108 14.13 -24.51 -8.52
C SER A 108 13.29 -25.38 -9.46
N ASP A 109 13.80 -25.59 -10.67
CA ASP A 109 13.24 -26.25 -11.85
C ASP A 109 12.68 -27.69 -11.70
N ASP A 110 12.48 -28.21 -10.49
CA ASP A 110 11.99 -29.58 -10.24
C ASP A 110 10.75 -29.69 -9.34
N ALA A 111 10.27 -28.59 -8.74
CA ALA A 111 9.00 -28.58 -8.00
C ALA A 111 7.87 -28.09 -8.90
N SER A 112 7.13 -29.00 -9.53
CA SER A 112 5.90 -28.64 -10.24
C SER A 112 4.91 -28.02 -9.25
N ILE A 113 4.56 -26.75 -9.45
CA ILE A 113 3.44 -26.13 -8.72
C ILE A 113 2.17 -26.90 -9.13
N PRO A 114 1.45 -27.56 -8.20
CA PRO A 114 0.33 -28.43 -8.53
C PRO A 114 -0.73 -27.72 -9.40
N GLY A 115 -0.95 -28.23 -10.61
CA GLY A 115 -1.94 -27.71 -11.55
C GLY A 115 -1.66 -26.32 -12.13
N ALA A 116 -0.51 -25.70 -11.85
CA ALA A 116 -0.19 -24.36 -12.35
C ALA A 116 0.75 -24.40 -13.57
N ASN A 117 0.57 -23.43 -14.47
CA ASN A 117 1.40 -23.24 -15.65
C ASN A 117 1.80 -21.76 -15.74
N PRO A 118 2.67 -21.28 -14.83
CA PRO A 118 3.02 -19.87 -14.74
C PRO A 118 3.82 -19.41 -15.97
N SER A 119 3.58 -18.17 -16.39
CA SER A 119 4.33 -17.46 -17.44
C SER A 119 4.51 -16.00 -17.02
N ARG A 120 5.29 -15.23 -17.79
CA ARG A 120 5.62 -13.83 -17.49
C ARG A 120 4.99 -12.87 -18.50
N THR A 121 4.43 -11.78 -17.99
CA THR A 121 4.07 -10.60 -18.79
C THR A 121 5.34 -9.88 -19.27
N GLU A 122 5.21 -8.92 -20.19
CA GLU A 122 6.35 -8.11 -20.67
C GLU A 122 7.06 -7.37 -19.54
N SER A 123 6.32 -7.11 -18.47
CA SER A 123 6.77 -6.34 -17.33
C SER A 123 7.32 -7.21 -16.18
N GLY A 124 7.33 -8.54 -16.36
CA GLY A 124 7.88 -9.50 -15.40
C GLY A 124 6.89 -10.07 -14.38
N LEU A 125 5.61 -9.72 -14.41
CA LEU A 125 4.63 -10.30 -13.49
C LEU A 125 4.20 -11.71 -13.91
N VAL A 126 3.89 -12.56 -12.92
CA VAL A 126 3.37 -13.90 -13.19
C VAL A 126 1.91 -13.84 -13.66
N PHE A 127 1.58 -14.61 -14.68
CA PHE A 127 0.20 -14.97 -15.05
C PHE A 127 0.06 -16.49 -15.26
N GLU A 128 -1.16 -17.01 -15.14
CA GLU A 128 -1.48 -18.42 -15.40
C GLU A 128 -1.73 -18.65 -16.90
N LYS A 129 -0.87 -19.42 -17.57
CA LYS A 129 -0.94 -19.64 -19.02
C LYS A 129 -2.18 -20.43 -19.44
N SER A 130 -2.72 -21.26 -18.55
CA SER A 130 -3.94 -22.04 -18.79
C SER A 130 -5.23 -21.25 -18.58
N ALA A 131 -5.13 -19.99 -18.11
CA ALA A 131 -6.26 -19.10 -17.91
C ALA A 131 -6.93 -18.68 -19.23
N ILE A 132 -8.09 -18.03 -19.15
CA ILE A 132 -8.82 -17.50 -20.31
C ILE A 132 -8.18 -16.23 -20.84
N ALA A 133 -7.75 -15.37 -19.92
CA ALA A 133 -7.10 -14.10 -20.24
C ALA A 133 -6.27 -13.65 -19.03
N PHE A 134 -5.34 -12.73 -19.28
CA PHE A 134 -4.70 -11.98 -18.20
C PHE A 134 -4.72 -10.47 -18.46
N PHE A 135 -4.57 -9.71 -17.38
CA PHE A 135 -4.47 -8.25 -17.36
C PHE A 135 -3.31 -7.85 -16.45
N ASP A 136 -2.25 -7.30 -17.02
CA ASP A 136 -1.16 -6.65 -16.30
C ASP A 136 -1.54 -5.18 -16.06
N CYS A 137 -1.43 -4.74 -14.81
CA CYS A 137 -1.92 -3.45 -14.36
C CYS A 137 -0.86 -2.68 -13.56
N SER A 138 -0.79 -1.38 -13.81
CA SER A 138 -0.13 -0.39 -12.94
C SER A 138 -1.17 0.22 -12.02
N VAL A 139 -0.93 0.20 -10.70
CA VAL A 139 -1.86 0.77 -9.71
C VAL A 139 -1.92 2.29 -9.90
N VAL A 140 -3.14 2.81 -10.02
CA VAL A 140 -3.41 4.25 -10.08
C VAL A 140 -4.14 4.75 -8.83
N GLU A 141 -4.84 3.86 -8.13
CA GLU A 141 -5.53 4.20 -6.89
C GLU A 141 -5.59 3.00 -5.93
N SER A 142 -5.53 3.28 -4.63
CA SER A 142 -5.64 2.30 -3.55
C SER A 142 -6.60 2.82 -2.48
N ILE A 143 -7.64 2.04 -2.19
CA ILE A 143 -8.74 2.45 -1.29
C ILE A 143 -8.83 1.49 -0.12
N ASP A 144 -8.70 2.03 1.10
CA ASP A 144 -8.86 1.28 2.35
C ASP A 144 -10.36 1.03 2.66
N MET A 145 -10.78 -0.23 2.49
CA MET A 145 -12.15 -0.71 2.72
C MET A 145 -12.35 -1.33 4.11
N GLY A 146 -11.40 -1.17 5.04
CA GLY A 146 -11.42 -1.82 6.35
C GLY A 146 -10.67 -3.15 6.33
N SER A 147 -11.37 -4.27 6.13
CA SER A 147 -10.78 -5.62 6.08
C SER A 147 -10.02 -5.91 4.78
N HIS A 148 -10.31 -5.14 3.72
CA HIS A 148 -9.71 -5.29 2.40
C HIS A 148 -9.07 -3.98 1.95
N VAL A 149 -8.18 -4.08 0.97
CA VAL A 149 -7.74 -2.95 0.15
C VAL A 149 -8.26 -3.20 -1.26
N MET A 150 -8.92 -2.19 -1.84
CA MET A 150 -9.29 -2.20 -3.26
C MET A 150 -8.23 -1.42 -4.05
N TYR A 151 -7.67 -2.05 -5.07
CA TYR A 151 -6.78 -1.42 -6.02
C TYR A 151 -7.51 -1.18 -7.33
N VAL A 152 -7.33 0.02 -7.91
CA VAL A 152 -7.67 0.30 -9.30
C VAL A 152 -6.37 0.40 -10.07
N GLY A 153 -6.23 -0.42 -11.10
CA GLY A 153 -5.05 -0.43 -11.96
C GLY A 153 -5.40 -0.10 -13.40
N GLU A 154 -4.57 0.72 -14.04
CA GLU A 154 -4.61 0.93 -15.49
C GLU A 154 -3.93 -0.26 -16.18
N VAL A 155 -4.60 -0.81 -17.20
CA VAL A 155 -4.14 -1.99 -17.94
C VAL A 155 -3.01 -1.60 -18.87
N VAL A 156 -1.81 -2.15 -18.63
CA VAL A 156 -0.62 -1.94 -19.46
C VAL A 156 -0.42 -3.06 -20.48
N GLU A 157 -0.88 -4.28 -20.16
CA GLU A 157 -0.87 -5.42 -21.08
C GLU A 157 -2.12 -6.28 -20.83
N ALA A 158 -2.72 -6.82 -21.88
CA ALA A 158 -3.75 -7.84 -21.75
C ALA A 158 -3.74 -8.78 -22.96
N ARG A 159 -3.95 -10.07 -22.72
CA ARG A 159 -4.11 -11.08 -23.78
C ARG A 159 -5.24 -12.03 -23.45
N ARG A 160 -5.99 -12.41 -24.46
CA ARG A 160 -6.89 -13.57 -24.42
C ARG A 160 -6.10 -14.80 -24.82
N LEU A 161 -6.15 -15.83 -23.98
CA LEU A 161 -5.39 -17.07 -24.09
C LEU A 161 -6.29 -18.25 -24.48
N SER A 162 -7.59 -18.20 -24.17
CA SER A 162 -8.55 -19.27 -24.46
C SER A 162 -9.95 -18.74 -24.76
N ASP A 163 -10.80 -19.62 -25.31
CA ASP A 163 -12.23 -19.41 -25.56
C ASP A 163 -13.15 -20.18 -24.61
N LYS A 164 -12.57 -20.85 -23.60
CA LYS A 164 -13.34 -21.51 -22.54
C LYS A 164 -14.19 -20.52 -21.73
N ALA A 165 -15.21 -21.05 -21.05
CA ALA A 165 -16.03 -20.28 -20.13
C ALA A 165 -15.31 -20.04 -18.79
N PRO A 166 -15.43 -18.84 -18.19
CA PRO A 166 -14.84 -18.54 -16.89
C PRO A 166 -15.52 -19.34 -15.80
N ILE A 167 -14.73 -19.76 -14.80
CA ILE A 167 -15.28 -20.33 -13.58
C ILE A 167 -16.07 -19.26 -12.84
N THR A 168 -17.25 -19.62 -12.34
CA THR A 168 -18.03 -18.77 -11.44
C THR A 168 -17.78 -19.20 -10.00
N TYR A 169 -17.91 -18.25 -9.07
CA TYR A 169 -17.78 -18.56 -7.65
C TYR A 169 -18.82 -19.58 -7.18
N ASP A 170 -20.04 -19.52 -7.72
CA ASP A 170 -21.09 -20.51 -7.43
C ASP A 170 -20.73 -21.91 -7.92
N TYR A 171 -20.13 -22.04 -9.11
CA TYR A 171 -19.61 -23.32 -9.59
C TYR A 171 -18.55 -23.87 -8.64
N TYR A 172 -17.56 -23.04 -8.29
CA TYR A 172 -16.49 -23.43 -7.36
C TYR A 172 -17.04 -23.91 -6.01
N ARG A 173 -17.96 -23.15 -5.39
CA ARG A 173 -18.60 -23.53 -4.12
C ARG A 173 -19.36 -24.86 -4.20
N ASN A 174 -20.04 -25.10 -5.31
CA ASN A 174 -20.81 -26.34 -5.49
C ASN A 174 -19.90 -27.55 -5.71
N VAL A 175 -18.78 -27.39 -6.41
CA VAL A 175 -17.80 -28.46 -6.62
C VAL A 175 -17.08 -28.78 -5.31
N THR A 176 -16.62 -27.78 -4.55
CA THR A 176 -15.95 -27.99 -3.26
C THR A 176 -16.88 -28.60 -2.21
N ARG A 177 -18.16 -28.16 -2.15
CA ARG A 177 -19.17 -28.80 -1.28
C ARG A 177 -19.41 -30.27 -1.65
N LYS A 178 -19.50 -30.61 -2.94
CA LYS A 178 -19.70 -32.00 -3.37
C LYS A 178 -18.49 -32.88 -3.06
N ALA A 179 -17.27 -32.35 -3.20
CA ALA A 179 -16.04 -33.05 -2.83
C ALA A 179 -15.98 -33.32 -1.31
N GLY A 180 -16.31 -32.33 -0.47
CA GLY A 180 -16.39 -32.50 0.99
C GLY A 180 -17.47 -33.50 1.43
N ALA A 181 -18.65 -33.47 0.79
CA ALA A 181 -19.73 -34.42 1.06
C ALA A 181 -19.36 -35.86 0.65
N ALA A 182 -18.62 -36.05 -0.45
CA ALA A 182 -18.13 -37.37 -0.88
C ALA A 182 -17.04 -37.92 0.05
N ALA A 183 -16.13 -37.08 0.55
CA ALA A 183 -15.12 -37.45 1.55
C ALA A 183 -15.75 -37.80 2.91
N SER A 184 -16.88 -37.16 3.25
CA SER A 184 -17.70 -37.48 4.42
C SER A 184 -18.46 -38.82 4.26
N ALA A 185 -19.09 -39.04 3.10
CA ALA A 185 -19.89 -40.25 2.84
C ALA A 185 -19.07 -41.55 2.69
N SER A 186 -17.76 -41.45 2.41
CA SER A 186 -16.83 -42.59 2.33
C SER A 186 -16.43 -43.15 3.71
N ARG A 187 -16.63 -42.39 4.79
CA ARG A 187 -16.22 -42.77 6.15
C ARG A 187 -17.37 -43.51 6.86
N THR A 188 -17.28 -44.82 6.93
CA THR A 188 -18.20 -45.62 7.77
C THR A 188 -17.92 -45.31 9.25
N ALA A 189 -18.99 -45.16 10.04
CA ALA A 189 -19.00 -44.70 11.43
C ALA A 189 -18.34 -45.65 12.46
N ALA A 190 -17.42 -46.52 12.04
CA ALA A 190 -16.82 -47.55 12.89
C ALA A 190 -15.42 -47.21 13.44
N ASP A 191 -14.71 -46.21 12.89
CA ASP A 191 -13.32 -45.89 13.28
C ASP A 191 -13.05 -44.39 13.58
N ALA A 192 -14.07 -43.55 13.67
CA ALA A 192 -13.88 -42.13 14.02
C ALA A 192 -13.67 -41.97 15.54
N GLY A 193 -12.49 -41.49 15.95
CA GLY A 193 -12.18 -41.20 17.36
C GLY A 193 -12.91 -39.97 17.90
N GLU A 194 -12.41 -39.41 19.00
CA GLU A 194 -12.99 -38.21 19.62
C GLU A 194 -12.75 -36.95 18.77
N ILE A 195 -13.73 -36.06 18.69
CA ILE A 195 -13.60 -34.77 17.99
C ILE A 195 -12.71 -33.86 18.84
N VAL A 196 -11.58 -33.43 18.29
CA VAL A 196 -10.59 -32.59 18.99
C VAL A 196 -10.61 -31.14 18.53
N ALA A 197 -11.12 -30.87 17.32
CA ALA A 197 -11.24 -29.52 16.78
C ALA A 197 -12.29 -29.49 15.65
N TRP A 198 -12.54 -28.28 15.13
CA TRP A 198 -13.42 -28.05 13.99
C TRP A 198 -12.71 -27.19 12.95
N LYS A 199 -12.70 -27.62 11.70
CA LYS A 199 -12.04 -26.92 10.59
C LYS A 199 -13.06 -26.23 9.69
N CYS A 200 -12.89 -24.94 9.45
CA CYS A 200 -13.69 -24.20 8.49
C CYS A 200 -13.40 -24.69 7.07
N THR A 201 -14.41 -25.18 6.37
CA THR A 201 -14.32 -25.67 4.99
C THR A 201 -14.14 -24.55 3.96
N ILE A 202 -14.35 -23.29 4.34
CA ILE A 202 -14.20 -22.12 3.46
C ILE A 202 -12.75 -21.58 3.46
N CYS A 203 -12.13 -21.48 4.64
CA CYS A 203 -10.82 -20.82 4.79
C CYS A 203 -9.78 -21.62 5.58
N GLY A 204 -10.13 -22.80 6.10
CA GLY A 204 -9.21 -23.66 6.84
C GLY A 204 -9.00 -23.30 8.32
N TYR A 205 -9.63 -22.24 8.84
CA TYR A 205 -9.55 -21.88 10.26
C TYR A 205 -9.90 -23.06 11.18
N ILE A 206 -9.05 -23.34 12.17
CA ILE A 206 -9.27 -24.37 13.18
C ILE A 206 -9.84 -23.73 14.45
N TYR A 207 -11.02 -24.15 14.84
CA TYR A 207 -11.60 -23.92 16.16
C TYR A 207 -11.20 -25.09 17.06
N GLU A 208 -10.36 -24.82 18.05
CA GLU A 208 -9.93 -25.81 19.03
C GLU A 208 -11.02 -26.03 20.08
N GLY A 209 -11.55 -27.24 20.15
CA GLY A 209 -12.63 -27.59 21.07
C GLY A 209 -13.49 -28.75 20.55
N GLU A 210 -14.02 -29.54 21.48
CA GLU A 210 -14.86 -30.71 21.17
C GLU A 210 -16.21 -30.29 20.57
N ASN A 211 -16.74 -29.12 20.96
CA ASN A 211 -18.06 -28.64 20.55
C ASN A 211 -17.98 -27.25 19.91
N LEU A 212 -18.34 -27.13 18.63
CA LEU A 212 -18.46 -25.85 17.95
C LEU A 212 -19.81 -25.19 18.27
N PRO A 213 -19.84 -23.97 18.83
CA PRO A 213 -21.09 -23.25 19.05
C PRO A 213 -21.86 -23.05 17.74
N SER A 214 -23.18 -23.25 17.74
CA SER A 214 -24.00 -23.14 16.52
C SER A 214 -24.06 -21.72 15.94
N ASP A 215 -23.78 -20.71 16.76
CA ASP A 215 -23.68 -19.31 16.39
C ASP A 215 -22.23 -18.86 16.14
N PHE A 216 -21.26 -19.80 16.15
CA PHE A 216 -19.87 -19.48 15.91
C PHE A 216 -19.68 -18.91 14.50
N ILE A 217 -19.05 -17.75 14.42
CA ILE A 217 -18.70 -17.10 13.16
C ILE A 217 -17.19 -17.19 12.99
N CYS A 218 -16.74 -17.81 11.91
CA CYS A 218 -15.32 -17.94 11.59
C CYS A 218 -14.63 -16.56 11.67
N PRO A 219 -13.58 -16.40 12.48
CA PRO A 219 -12.93 -15.11 12.65
C PRO A 219 -12.23 -14.63 11.38
N ILE A 220 -11.85 -15.54 10.48
CA ILE A 220 -11.18 -15.25 9.21
C ILE A 220 -12.21 -14.89 8.13
N CYS A 221 -13.08 -15.83 7.74
CA CYS A 221 -13.97 -15.64 6.58
C CYS A 221 -15.39 -15.15 6.92
N LYS A 222 -15.76 -15.07 8.20
CA LYS A 222 -17.09 -14.63 8.68
C LYS A 222 -18.27 -15.54 8.30
N HIS A 223 -18.01 -16.76 7.86
CA HIS A 223 -19.06 -17.78 7.69
C HIS A 223 -19.45 -18.42 9.03
N GLY A 224 -20.70 -18.88 9.11
CA GLY A 224 -21.25 -19.50 10.32
C GLY A 224 -20.77 -20.93 10.55
N ALA A 225 -21.19 -21.51 11.68
CA ALA A 225 -20.82 -22.85 12.13
C ALA A 225 -21.20 -23.95 11.13
N GLU A 226 -22.17 -23.71 10.24
CA GLU A 226 -22.58 -24.65 9.18
C GLU A 226 -21.47 -24.98 8.17
N ASP A 227 -20.46 -24.13 8.06
CA ASP A 227 -19.35 -24.32 7.13
C ASP A 227 -18.10 -24.90 7.84
N PHE A 228 -18.25 -25.54 9.00
CA PHE A 228 -17.18 -26.26 9.71
C PHE A 228 -17.38 -27.79 9.69
N GLU A 229 -16.27 -28.52 9.61
CA GLU A 229 -16.23 -29.99 9.73
C GLU A 229 -15.40 -30.43 10.95
N PRO A 230 -15.76 -31.56 11.61
CA PRO A 230 -15.03 -32.05 12.77
C PRO A 230 -13.67 -32.66 12.38
N VAL A 231 -12.67 -32.43 13.24
CA VAL A 231 -11.32 -33.01 13.20
C VAL A 231 -11.21 -34.03 14.32
N TYR A 232 -10.71 -35.23 14.03
CA TYR A 232 -10.70 -36.37 14.97
C TYR A 232 -9.28 -36.64 15.52
N ALA A 233 -9.20 -37.11 16.77
CA ALA A 233 -7.96 -37.35 17.51
C ALA A 233 -6.91 -38.23 16.78
N ASN A 234 -7.36 -39.07 15.86
CA ASN A 234 -6.56 -40.04 15.12
C ASN A 234 -5.65 -39.40 14.05
N GLU A 235 -5.83 -38.10 13.77
CA GLU A 235 -5.19 -37.41 12.64
C GLU A 235 -3.94 -36.58 13.04
N HIS A 236 -3.60 -36.48 14.33
CA HIS A 236 -2.46 -35.68 14.79
C HIS A 236 -1.20 -36.51 15.13
N GLY A 237 -0.25 -36.52 14.21
CA GLY A 237 1.17 -36.66 14.54
C GLY A 237 1.68 -35.36 15.20
N SER A 238 2.33 -35.50 16.35
CA SER A 238 2.90 -34.44 17.18
C SER A 238 4.09 -33.72 16.53
N GLU A 239 4.41 -32.52 17.07
CA GLU A 239 5.60 -31.64 16.86
C GLU A 239 5.34 -30.50 15.83
N ASP A 240 5.48 -29.19 16.11
CA ASP A 240 5.95 -28.43 17.27
C ASP A 240 5.35 -27.01 17.24
N ILE A 241 4.82 -26.58 18.38
CA ILE A 241 4.55 -25.18 18.71
C ILE A 241 5.73 -24.72 19.56
N GLN A 242 6.60 -23.84 19.02
CA GLN A 242 7.22 -22.75 19.79
C GLN A 242 8.14 -21.82 18.97
N ALA A 243 7.82 -20.52 19.10
CA ALA A 243 8.64 -19.30 19.09
C ALA A 243 10.00 -19.26 18.38
N ALA A 244 10.17 -18.26 17.50
CA ALA A 244 11.43 -17.52 17.38
C ALA A 244 11.17 -16.06 16.94
N ALA A 245 11.36 -15.12 17.87
CA ALA A 245 11.64 -13.74 17.55
C ALA A 245 13.08 -13.65 17.03
N ALA A 246 13.29 -13.07 15.85
CA ALA A 246 14.63 -12.80 15.32
C ALA A 246 14.77 -11.32 14.93
N THR A 247 15.79 -10.72 15.50
CA THR A 247 16.27 -9.33 15.37
C THR A 247 16.78 -9.05 13.94
N PRO A 248 16.64 -7.82 13.40
CA PRO A 248 17.22 -7.47 12.11
C PRO A 248 18.76 -7.50 12.18
N GLN A 249 19.39 -8.21 11.25
CA GLN A 249 20.83 -8.07 10.98
C GLN A 249 21.03 -7.13 9.78
N GLU A 250 21.96 -6.20 9.92
CA GLU A 250 22.38 -5.25 8.88
C GLU A 250 22.99 -5.96 7.66
N PRO A 251 22.73 -5.48 6.43
CA PRO A 251 23.40 -6.00 5.25
C PRO A 251 24.86 -5.52 5.21
N GLN A 252 25.78 -6.46 5.38
CA GLN A 252 27.20 -6.28 5.15
C GLN A 252 27.47 -6.04 3.66
N SER A 253 28.13 -4.92 3.38
CA SER A 253 28.65 -4.59 2.07
C SER A 253 29.76 -5.58 1.68
N LYS A 254 29.58 -6.23 0.53
CA LYS A 254 30.69 -6.85 -0.21
C LYS A 254 30.82 -6.15 -1.55
N GLY A 255 31.85 -5.30 -1.63
CA GLY A 255 32.33 -4.78 -2.89
C GLY A 255 32.95 -5.90 -3.73
N VAL A 256 32.73 -5.81 -5.04
CA VAL A 256 33.70 -6.23 -6.05
C VAL A 256 33.68 -5.18 -7.14
N MET A 257 34.85 -4.59 -7.38
CA MET A 257 35.15 -3.66 -8.46
C MET A 257 35.12 -4.42 -9.80
N ASN A 258 34.42 -3.89 -10.79
CA ASN A 258 34.78 -4.02 -12.20
C ASN A 258 34.47 -2.69 -12.90
N MET A 259 35.51 -2.02 -13.40
CA MET A 259 35.40 -0.82 -14.21
C MET A 259 35.05 -1.24 -15.65
N GLU A 260 33.77 -1.39 -15.94
CA GLU A 260 33.27 -1.34 -17.32
C GLU A 260 32.71 0.05 -17.60
N THR A 261 33.13 0.65 -18.72
CA THR A 261 32.66 1.96 -19.15
C THR A 261 31.17 1.90 -19.41
N LYS A 262 30.39 2.77 -18.76
CA LYS A 262 28.95 2.91 -19.00
C LYS A 262 28.68 4.13 -19.87
N TRP A 263 27.70 4.02 -20.76
CA TRP A 263 27.25 5.08 -21.66
C TRP A 263 25.75 5.30 -21.48
N VAL A 264 25.31 6.54 -21.26
CA VAL A 264 23.89 6.89 -21.16
C VAL A 264 23.42 7.59 -22.43
N CYS A 265 22.32 7.15 -23.02
CA CYS A 265 21.67 7.85 -24.11
C CYS A 265 21.03 9.15 -23.58
N SER A 266 21.44 10.31 -24.08
CA SER A 266 20.91 11.61 -23.64
C SER A 266 19.48 11.90 -24.13
N VAL A 267 18.92 11.04 -24.98
CA VAL A 267 17.55 11.19 -25.50
C VAL A 267 16.55 10.43 -24.62
N CYS A 268 16.88 9.23 -24.15
CA CYS A 268 15.94 8.36 -23.44
C CYS A 268 16.47 7.75 -22.14
N GLY A 269 17.72 8.00 -21.76
CA GLY A 269 18.32 7.49 -20.53
C GLY A 269 18.81 6.03 -20.58
N TYR A 270 18.75 5.35 -21.74
CA TYR A 270 19.25 3.97 -21.87
C TYR A 270 20.74 3.87 -21.53
N ILE A 271 21.11 2.94 -20.65
CA ILE A 271 22.49 2.70 -20.24
C ILE A 271 23.04 1.49 -21.00
N TYR A 272 24.15 1.68 -21.69
CA TYR A 272 24.93 0.63 -22.34
C TYR A 272 26.24 0.41 -21.59
N GLU A 273 26.61 -0.84 -21.36
CA GLU A 273 27.87 -1.23 -20.72
C GLU A 273 28.80 -1.84 -21.78
N GLY A 274 29.94 -1.20 -22.02
CA GLY A 274 30.90 -1.63 -23.04
C GLY A 274 31.95 -0.57 -23.37
N ALA A 275 33.00 -0.98 -24.09
CA ALA A 275 34.14 -0.11 -24.39
C ALA A 275 33.76 1.15 -25.21
N GLU A 276 32.81 1.01 -26.14
CA GLU A 276 32.31 2.07 -27.03
C GLU A 276 30.78 2.00 -27.11
N PRO A 277 30.05 3.12 -27.27
CA PRO A 277 28.59 3.11 -27.32
C PRO A 277 28.09 2.41 -28.60
N PRO A 278 26.87 1.84 -28.59
CA PRO A 278 26.33 1.18 -29.78
C PRO A 278 26.13 2.20 -30.91
N ALA A 279 26.23 1.72 -32.16
CA ALA A 279 26.03 2.55 -33.36
C ALA A 279 24.68 3.29 -33.35
N GLU A 280 23.68 2.66 -32.75
CA GLU A 280 22.32 3.15 -32.60
C GLU A 280 21.75 2.72 -31.23
N CYS A 281 21.04 3.62 -30.56
CA CYS A 281 20.37 3.32 -29.31
C CYS A 281 19.28 2.27 -29.55
N PRO A 282 19.28 1.13 -28.83
CA PRO A 282 18.29 0.07 -29.03
C PRO A 282 16.88 0.47 -28.58
N VAL A 283 16.75 1.56 -27.82
CA VAL A 283 15.46 2.04 -27.29
C VAL A 283 14.87 3.13 -28.17
N CYS A 284 15.62 4.20 -28.44
CA CYS A 284 15.10 5.39 -29.10
C CYS A 284 15.69 5.63 -30.49
N HIS A 285 16.51 4.71 -30.99
CA HIS A 285 17.13 4.78 -32.32
C HIS A 285 18.01 6.02 -32.53
N ALA A 286 18.40 6.70 -31.45
CA ALA A 286 19.31 7.82 -31.52
C ALA A 286 20.71 7.33 -31.92
N PRO A 287 21.45 8.09 -32.74
CA PRO A 287 22.79 7.69 -33.18
C PRO A 287 23.76 7.58 -31.99
N ALA A 288 24.88 6.88 -32.18
CA ALA A 288 25.96 6.76 -31.19
C ALA A 288 26.40 8.11 -30.58
N SER A 289 26.31 9.21 -31.33
CA SER A 289 26.63 10.57 -30.86
C SER A 289 25.72 11.09 -29.73
N ALA A 290 24.54 10.47 -29.53
CA ALA A 290 23.64 10.78 -28.42
C ALA A 290 24.03 10.06 -27.12
N PHE A 291 25.02 9.17 -27.12
CA PHE A 291 25.52 8.53 -25.91
C PHE A 291 26.60 9.37 -25.25
N LYS A 292 26.41 9.63 -23.95
CA LYS A 292 27.40 10.28 -23.09
C LYS A 292 28.04 9.23 -22.19
N LYS A 293 29.37 9.23 -22.12
CA LYS A 293 30.11 8.39 -21.19
C LYS A 293 29.75 8.81 -19.76
N LEU A 294 29.31 7.85 -18.93
CA LEU A 294 29.04 8.08 -17.52
C LEU A 294 30.38 8.05 -16.77
N GLU A 295 30.93 9.22 -16.48
CA GLU A 295 32.12 9.41 -15.65
C GLU A 295 31.78 10.33 -14.46
N GLY A 296 32.25 9.98 -13.25
CA GLY A 296 32.09 10.82 -12.06
C GLY A 296 30.74 10.72 -11.34
N GLU A 297 30.52 11.62 -10.37
CA GLU A 297 29.24 11.78 -9.69
C GLU A 297 28.17 12.25 -10.68
N GLN A 298 27.06 11.51 -10.76
CA GLN A 298 25.93 11.89 -11.60
C GLN A 298 25.13 13.00 -10.91
N THR A 299 25.01 14.14 -11.57
CA THR A 299 24.13 15.23 -11.15
C THR A 299 22.82 15.18 -11.93
N LEU A 300 21.69 15.26 -11.24
CA LEU A 300 20.38 15.42 -11.89
C LEU A 300 20.29 16.82 -12.51
N ALA A 301 19.93 16.90 -13.79
CA ALA A 301 20.04 18.15 -14.57
C ALA A 301 19.05 19.27 -14.16
N ALA A 302 18.01 18.93 -13.39
CA ALA A 302 16.95 19.85 -13.01
C ALA A 302 16.38 19.49 -11.62
N GLU A 303 17.26 19.15 -10.68
CA GLU A 303 16.84 18.91 -9.29
C GLU A 303 16.35 20.20 -8.63
N HIS A 304 15.28 20.12 -7.85
CA HIS A 304 14.91 21.24 -6.98
C HIS A 304 15.94 21.35 -5.86
N GLU A 305 16.49 22.55 -5.66
CA GLU A 305 17.51 22.80 -4.65
C GLU A 305 16.91 23.51 -3.44
N TYR A 306 17.00 22.86 -2.29
CA TYR A 306 16.67 23.48 -1.00
C TYR A 306 17.56 24.71 -0.74
N GLY A 307 16.93 25.85 -0.42
CA GLY A 307 17.61 27.10 -0.10
C GLY A 307 18.24 27.79 -1.30
N ILE A 308 17.74 27.57 -2.51
CA ILE A 308 18.29 28.16 -3.75
C ILE A 308 18.34 29.70 -3.71
N TYR A 309 17.50 30.38 -2.92
CA TYR A 309 17.58 31.83 -2.72
C TYR A 309 18.97 32.27 -2.24
N ALA A 310 19.58 31.53 -1.31
CA ALA A 310 20.91 31.85 -0.81
C ALA A 310 21.95 31.83 -1.93
N LYS A 311 21.89 30.80 -2.78
CA LYS A 311 22.83 30.60 -3.89
C LYS A 311 22.65 31.57 -5.06
N THR A 312 21.41 31.98 -5.33
CA THR A 312 21.07 32.71 -6.57
C THR A 312 20.81 34.20 -6.37
N VAL A 313 20.38 34.59 -5.16
CA VAL A 313 20.01 35.97 -4.84
C VAL A 313 20.88 36.56 -3.74
N LYS A 314 20.97 35.92 -2.58
CA LYS A 314 21.67 36.47 -1.40
C LYS A 314 23.12 36.82 -1.70
N ASP A 315 23.86 35.85 -2.25
CA ASP A 315 25.29 35.98 -2.51
C ASP A 315 25.63 36.54 -3.91
N ASN A 316 24.62 37.03 -4.65
CA ASN A 316 24.79 37.53 -6.01
C ASN A 316 25.13 39.03 -6.02
N GLU A 317 26.37 39.39 -6.35
CA GLU A 317 26.83 40.78 -6.42
C GLU A 317 26.15 41.62 -7.52
N ALA A 318 25.52 40.98 -8.51
CA ALA A 318 24.84 41.69 -9.60
C ALA A 318 23.45 42.23 -9.21
N ILE A 319 22.91 41.82 -8.06
CA ILE A 319 21.61 42.27 -7.54
C ILE A 319 21.87 43.31 -6.45
N SER A 320 21.14 44.43 -6.49
CA SER A 320 21.27 45.48 -5.47
C SER A 320 20.82 44.98 -4.09
N ASP A 321 21.37 45.55 -3.01
CA ASP A 321 20.97 45.17 -1.65
C ASP A 321 19.50 45.50 -1.39
N GLU A 322 18.98 46.59 -1.98
CA GLU A 322 17.56 46.94 -1.95
C GLU A 322 16.70 45.85 -2.61
N ASP A 323 17.08 45.38 -3.79
CA ASP A 323 16.35 44.33 -4.51
C ASP A 323 16.44 42.99 -3.77
N LYS A 324 17.61 42.61 -3.25
CA LYS A 324 17.76 41.40 -2.43
C LYS A 324 16.83 41.40 -1.23
N LYS A 325 16.78 42.54 -0.52
CA LYS A 325 15.89 42.73 0.63
C LYS A 325 14.43 42.65 0.21
N PHE A 326 14.04 43.33 -0.87
CA PHE A 326 12.68 43.28 -1.38
C PHE A 326 12.27 41.85 -1.74
N ILE A 327 13.10 41.11 -2.49
CA ILE A 327 12.84 39.73 -2.86
C ILE A 327 12.68 38.85 -1.60
N LEU A 328 13.59 38.95 -0.63
CA LEU A 328 13.50 38.18 0.60
C LEU A 328 12.21 38.46 1.37
N ASP A 329 11.90 39.75 1.56
CA ASP A 329 10.70 40.18 2.28
C ASP A 329 9.43 39.69 1.57
N GLN A 330 9.39 39.79 0.23
CA GLN A 330 8.25 39.32 -0.56
C GLN A 330 8.10 37.81 -0.50
N LEU A 331 9.17 37.03 -0.65
CA LEU A 331 9.10 35.57 -0.56
C LEU A 331 8.61 35.12 0.83
N LYS A 332 9.08 35.75 1.90
CA LYS A 332 8.61 35.49 3.27
C LYS A 332 7.15 35.92 3.47
N ALA A 333 6.76 37.06 2.89
CA ALA A 333 5.38 37.54 2.98
C ALA A 333 4.42 36.59 2.27
N ASN A 334 4.78 36.10 1.08
CA ASN A 334 3.98 35.11 0.35
C ASN A 334 3.88 33.80 1.15
N PHE A 335 4.99 33.24 1.64
CA PHE A 335 4.95 32.04 2.51
C PHE A 335 3.93 32.19 3.66
N ASN A 336 3.97 33.31 4.39
CA ASN A 336 3.05 33.56 5.49
C ASN A 336 1.60 33.78 5.02
N GLY A 337 1.41 34.41 3.86
CA GLY A 337 0.11 34.58 3.21
C GLY A 337 -0.51 33.22 2.91
N GLU A 338 0.19 32.38 2.13
CA GLU A 338 -0.30 31.06 1.74
C GLU A 338 -0.60 30.18 2.96
N CYS A 339 0.30 30.14 3.97
CA CYS A 339 0.05 29.40 5.22
C CYS A 339 -1.22 29.88 5.95
N SER A 340 -1.52 31.17 5.91
CA SER A 340 -2.73 31.72 6.53
C SER A 340 -3.98 31.33 5.75
N GLU A 341 -3.90 31.34 4.41
CA GLU A 341 -5.00 30.94 3.53
C GLU A 341 -5.40 29.48 3.72
N VAL A 342 -4.45 28.56 3.94
CA VAL A 342 -4.73 27.15 4.26
C VAL A 342 -5.73 27.04 5.42
N GLY A 343 -5.44 27.72 6.55
CA GLY A 343 -6.30 27.69 7.73
C GLY A 343 -7.66 28.35 7.48
N MET A 344 -7.68 29.44 6.70
CA MET A 344 -8.90 30.15 6.35
C MET A 344 -9.81 29.32 5.43
N TYR A 345 -9.27 28.69 4.39
CA TYR A 345 -10.02 27.81 3.48
C TYR A 345 -10.57 26.58 4.19
N LEU A 346 -9.79 25.92 5.06
CA LEU A 346 -10.31 24.81 5.87
C LEU A 346 -11.42 25.26 6.85
N CYS A 347 -11.35 26.48 7.36
CA CYS A 347 -12.44 27.05 8.16
C CYS A 347 -13.70 27.27 7.31
N MET A 348 -13.56 27.87 6.12
CA MET A 348 -14.65 28.07 5.17
C MET A 348 -15.27 26.75 4.70
N ALA A 349 -14.46 25.71 4.50
CA ALA A 349 -14.95 24.36 4.23
C ALA A 349 -15.86 23.84 5.33
N ARG A 350 -15.43 23.96 6.60
CA ARG A 350 -16.24 23.57 7.76
C ARG A 350 -17.55 24.36 7.86
N ILE A 351 -17.56 25.62 7.43
CA ILE A 351 -18.77 26.45 7.36
C ILE A 351 -19.70 25.89 6.27
N ALA A 352 -19.21 25.73 5.04
CA ALA A 352 -19.98 25.21 3.90
C ALA A 352 -20.63 23.85 4.19
N HIS A 353 -19.88 22.94 4.82
CA HIS A 353 -20.41 21.62 5.22
C HIS A 353 -21.56 21.73 6.24
N ARG A 354 -21.48 22.65 7.21
CA ARG A 354 -22.56 22.87 8.19
C ARG A 354 -23.81 23.51 7.56
N GLU A 355 -23.61 24.30 6.52
CA GLU A 355 -24.69 24.93 5.76
C GLU A 355 -25.35 23.98 4.74
N GLY A 356 -24.78 22.79 4.53
CA GLY A 356 -25.30 21.78 3.61
C GLY A 356 -24.81 21.93 2.17
N TYR A 357 -23.67 22.59 1.95
CA TYR A 357 -23.01 22.74 0.64
C TYR A 357 -21.72 21.90 0.56
N PRO A 358 -21.81 20.56 0.50
CA PRO A 358 -20.65 19.70 0.54
C PRO A 358 -19.71 19.91 -0.65
N GLU A 359 -20.21 20.22 -1.84
CA GLU A 359 -19.40 20.45 -3.04
C GLU A 359 -18.53 21.71 -2.91
N ILE A 360 -19.06 22.77 -2.29
CA ILE A 360 -18.31 23.99 -1.98
C ILE A 360 -17.25 23.69 -0.91
N GLY A 361 -17.63 22.92 0.12
CA GLY A 361 -16.70 22.49 1.16
C GLY A 361 -15.51 21.69 0.61
N LEU A 362 -15.78 20.77 -0.33
CA LEU A 362 -14.74 20.00 -1.02
C LEU A 362 -13.83 20.87 -1.88
N TYR A 363 -14.37 21.89 -2.55
CA TYR A 363 -13.54 22.83 -3.31
C TYR A 363 -12.64 23.66 -2.39
N TRP A 364 -13.15 24.12 -1.24
CA TRP A 364 -12.32 24.82 -0.25
C TRP A 364 -11.20 23.95 0.30
N GLU A 365 -11.46 22.68 0.57
CA GLU A 365 -10.42 21.73 0.98
C GLU A 365 -9.35 21.58 -0.11
N LYS A 366 -9.75 21.48 -1.38
CA LYS A 366 -8.82 21.44 -2.52
C LYS A 366 -7.95 22.70 -2.58
N ALA A 367 -8.57 23.89 -2.54
CA ALA A 367 -7.84 25.16 -2.55
C ALA A 367 -6.84 25.26 -1.39
N ALA A 368 -7.23 24.80 -0.18
CA ALA A 368 -6.32 24.76 0.95
C ALA A 368 -5.07 23.88 0.70
N PHE A 369 -5.19 22.76 -0.03
CA PHE A 369 -4.04 21.94 -0.40
C PHE A 369 -3.20 22.58 -1.50
N GLU A 370 -3.80 23.33 -2.41
CA GLU A 370 -3.07 24.11 -3.43
C GLU A 370 -2.24 25.22 -2.76
N GLU A 371 -2.79 25.98 -1.81
CA GLU A 371 -2.01 26.98 -1.07
C GLU A 371 -0.95 26.37 -0.14
N ALA A 372 -1.20 25.18 0.41
CA ALA A 372 -0.18 24.46 1.15
C ALA A 372 1.02 24.09 0.25
N GLU A 373 0.77 23.78 -1.03
CA GLU A 373 1.81 23.50 -2.02
C GLU A 373 2.59 24.77 -2.39
N HIS A 374 1.90 25.91 -2.58
CA HIS A 374 2.53 27.21 -2.78
C HIS A 374 3.44 27.58 -1.59
N ALA A 375 2.93 27.44 -0.36
CA ALA A 375 3.72 27.67 0.86
C ALA A 375 4.97 26.77 0.90
N ALA A 376 4.83 25.48 0.57
CA ALA A 376 5.94 24.54 0.55
C ALA A 376 7.03 24.95 -0.45
N LYS A 377 6.66 25.42 -1.65
CA LYS A 377 7.61 25.94 -2.64
C LYS A 377 8.37 27.16 -2.14
N PHE A 378 7.69 28.13 -1.52
CA PHE A 378 8.38 29.28 -0.93
C PHE A 378 9.34 28.87 0.20
N ALA A 379 8.95 27.90 1.02
CA ALA A 379 9.80 27.37 2.08
C ALA A 379 11.03 26.64 1.53
N GLU A 380 10.88 25.85 0.47
CA GLU A 380 11.98 25.17 -0.22
C GLU A 380 12.94 26.18 -0.86
N LEU A 381 12.41 27.22 -1.53
CA LEU A 381 13.22 28.28 -2.14
C LEU A 381 14.08 29.02 -1.10
N LEU A 382 13.48 29.38 0.03
CA LEU A 382 14.12 30.18 1.08
C LEU A 382 15.07 29.35 1.96
N GLY A 383 14.72 28.09 2.24
CA GLY A 383 15.48 27.20 3.11
C GLY A 383 15.75 27.82 4.49
N GLU A 384 17.03 27.84 4.90
CA GLU A 384 17.48 28.38 6.19
C GLU A 384 17.23 29.89 6.36
N GLU A 385 17.03 30.63 5.26
CA GLU A 385 16.65 32.04 5.34
C GLU A 385 15.23 32.23 5.87
N LEU A 386 14.34 31.24 5.66
CA LEU A 386 13.00 31.23 6.25
C LEU A 386 13.05 30.82 7.72
N GLU A 387 13.70 29.69 8.01
CA GLU A 387 13.82 29.12 9.36
C GLU A 387 15.19 28.45 9.54
N PRO A 388 16.07 29.01 10.39
CA PRO A 388 17.46 28.55 10.52
C PRO A 388 17.64 27.07 10.92
N ASN A 389 16.66 26.48 11.61
CA ASN A 389 16.72 25.09 12.05
C ASN A 389 16.18 24.09 11.01
N MET A 390 15.54 24.57 9.95
CA MET A 390 15.13 23.73 8.82
C MET A 390 16.38 23.45 7.97
N LYS A 391 16.69 22.18 7.72
CA LYS A 391 17.90 21.74 7.02
C LYS A 391 17.55 20.93 5.77
N ALA A 392 18.51 20.75 4.88
CA ALA A 392 18.41 19.80 3.74
C ALA A 392 18.52 18.31 4.17
N SER A 393 18.19 17.99 5.43
CA SER A 393 18.45 16.70 6.06
C SER A 393 17.21 16.22 6.81
N THR A 394 16.69 15.06 6.41
CA THR A 394 15.53 14.45 7.04
C THR A 394 15.76 14.16 8.53
N LYS A 395 16.96 13.70 8.89
CA LYS A 395 17.32 13.38 10.28
C LYS A 395 17.28 14.64 11.16
N GLU A 396 17.91 15.73 10.70
CA GLU A 396 17.98 16.98 11.46
C GLU A 396 16.58 17.62 11.57
N ASN A 397 15.81 17.63 10.48
CA ASN A 397 14.44 18.14 10.50
C ASN A 397 13.54 17.35 11.45
N LEU A 398 13.64 16.01 11.46
CA LEU A 398 12.88 15.19 12.39
C LEU A 398 13.26 15.48 13.85
N ALA A 399 14.56 15.55 14.15
CA ALA A 399 15.03 15.88 15.50
C ALA A 399 14.51 17.25 15.96
N TRP A 400 14.66 18.27 15.13
CA TRP A 400 14.17 19.61 15.41
C TRP A 400 12.65 19.63 15.60
N ARG A 401 11.87 19.00 14.72
CA ARG A 401 10.41 18.97 14.84
C ARG A 401 9.93 18.24 16.09
N VAL A 402 10.61 17.20 16.55
CA VAL A 402 10.31 16.57 17.85
C VAL A 402 10.38 17.59 18.99
N GLU A 403 11.45 18.38 19.04
CA GLU A 403 11.61 19.43 20.06
C GLU A 403 10.55 20.53 19.94
N CYS A 404 10.22 20.95 18.72
CA CYS A 404 9.14 21.91 18.48
C CYS A 404 7.80 21.44 19.03
N GLU A 405 7.43 20.17 18.84
CA GLU A 405 6.14 19.65 19.30
C GLU A 405 6.05 19.61 20.83
N PHE A 406 7.16 19.37 21.54
CA PHE A 406 7.19 19.49 23.01
C PHE A 406 6.91 20.93 23.46
N GLY A 407 7.55 21.91 22.82
CA GLY A 407 7.32 23.33 23.12
C GLY A 407 5.89 23.77 22.79
N ALA A 408 5.38 23.40 21.61
CA ALA A 408 4.04 23.75 21.16
C ALA A 408 2.94 23.12 22.03
N CYS A 409 3.13 21.87 22.47
CA CYS A 409 2.24 21.21 23.42
C CYS A 409 2.14 22.03 24.72
N ASN A 410 3.27 22.41 25.31
CA ASN A 410 3.29 23.18 26.55
C ASN A 410 2.58 24.53 26.40
N GLY A 411 2.93 25.30 25.37
CA GLY A 411 2.32 26.61 25.13
C GLY A 411 0.80 26.53 24.92
N LYS A 412 0.32 25.51 24.20
CA LYS A 412 -1.13 25.27 24.02
C LYS A 412 -1.81 24.83 25.33
N THR A 413 -1.17 24.01 26.14
CA THR A 413 -1.68 23.64 27.48
C THR A 413 -1.79 24.86 28.40
N GLU A 414 -0.81 25.76 28.39
CA GLU A 414 -0.86 27.01 29.15
C GLU A 414 -2.01 27.92 28.69
N LEU A 415 -2.17 28.09 27.37
CA LEU A 415 -3.28 28.87 26.79
C LEU A 415 -4.64 28.27 27.16
N ALA A 416 -4.80 26.95 27.02
CA ALA A 416 -6.03 26.27 27.40
C ALA A 416 -6.34 26.44 28.90
N THR A 417 -5.32 26.29 29.76
CA THR A 417 -5.46 26.49 31.22
C THR A 417 -5.90 27.92 31.55
N CYS A 418 -5.31 28.91 30.87
CA CYS A 418 -5.70 30.32 31.00
C CYS A 418 -7.17 30.54 30.56
N ALA A 419 -7.58 29.98 29.43
CA ALA A 419 -8.96 30.05 28.96
C ALA A 419 -9.94 29.43 29.97
N LYS A 420 -9.59 28.26 30.53
CA LYS A 420 -10.43 27.58 31.53
C LYS A 420 -10.59 28.39 32.80
N LYS A 421 -9.49 28.99 33.30
CA LYS A 421 -9.51 29.87 34.48
C LYS A 421 -10.47 31.05 34.31
N ASN A 422 -10.65 31.53 33.08
CA ASN A 422 -11.52 32.66 32.75
C ASN A 422 -12.92 32.23 32.26
N GLY A 423 -13.28 30.95 32.37
CA GLY A 423 -14.60 30.45 31.95
C GLY A 423 -14.84 30.44 30.44
N LEU A 424 -13.77 30.47 29.63
CA LEU A 424 -13.83 30.48 28.16
C LEU A 424 -13.78 29.03 27.62
N ASP A 425 -14.82 28.25 27.92
CA ASP A 425 -14.82 26.80 27.69
C ASP A 425 -14.61 26.41 26.21
N ALA A 426 -15.24 27.11 25.25
CA ALA A 426 -15.06 26.83 23.83
C ALA A 426 -13.60 26.98 23.35
N ILE A 427 -12.88 27.97 23.90
CA ILE A 427 -11.46 28.20 23.59
C ILE A 427 -10.62 27.13 24.27
N HIS A 428 -10.87 26.86 25.56
CA HIS A 428 -10.18 25.80 26.29
C HIS A 428 -10.31 24.46 25.57
N ASP A 429 -11.53 24.02 25.26
CA ASP A 429 -11.79 22.68 24.72
C ASP A 429 -11.10 22.48 23.36
N THR A 430 -11.14 23.51 22.51
CA THR A 430 -10.50 23.48 21.19
C THR A 430 -8.98 23.45 21.32
N VAL A 431 -8.39 24.38 22.08
CA VAL A 431 -6.93 24.51 22.21
C VAL A 431 -6.34 23.32 22.98
N HIS A 432 -7.06 22.79 23.97
CA HIS A 432 -6.62 21.62 24.72
C HIS A 432 -6.58 20.35 23.84
N GLU A 433 -7.55 20.18 22.93
CA GLU A 433 -7.49 19.10 21.95
C GLU A 433 -6.30 19.28 20.99
N MET A 434 -6.02 20.51 20.54
CA MET A 434 -4.81 20.80 19.75
C MET A 434 -3.52 20.50 20.53
N ALA A 435 -3.47 20.76 21.84
CA ALA A 435 -2.31 20.38 22.67
C ALA A 435 -2.08 18.86 22.68
N ARG A 436 -3.16 18.06 22.72
CA ARG A 436 -3.08 16.59 22.61
C ARG A 436 -2.63 16.14 21.24
N ASP A 437 -3.04 16.85 20.19
CA ASP A 437 -2.55 16.60 18.83
C ASP A 437 -1.05 16.84 18.74
N GLU A 438 -0.51 17.92 19.34
CA GLU A 438 0.96 18.15 19.35
C GLU A 438 1.70 17.08 20.15
N ALA A 439 1.16 16.64 21.29
CA ALA A 439 1.72 15.50 22.01
C ALA A 439 1.75 14.23 21.13
N ARG A 440 0.70 13.98 20.35
CA ARG A 440 0.65 12.85 19.40
C ARG A 440 1.67 13.04 18.28
N HIS A 441 1.78 14.24 17.69
CA HIS A 441 2.76 14.55 16.64
C HIS A 441 4.18 14.32 17.14
N GLY A 442 4.53 14.86 18.31
CA GLY A 442 5.85 14.67 18.91
C GLY A 442 6.20 13.19 19.15
N ARG A 443 5.24 12.38 19.62
CA ARG A 443 5.44 10.93 19.79
C ARG A 443 5.57 10.18 18.47
N ALA A 444 4.87 10.61 17.42
CA ALA A 444 4.97 10.01 16.09
C ALA A 444 6.32 10.34 15.45
N LEU A 445 6.70 11.61 15.43
CA LEU A 445 7.98 12.09 14.90
C LEU A 445 9.17 11.47 15.64
N LYS A 446 9.11 11.38 16.98
CA LYS A 446 10.14 10.69 17.77
C LYS A 446 10.26 9.22 17.39
N GLY A 447 9.12 8.54 17.22
CA GLY A 447 9.13 7.14 16.79
C GLY A 447 9.72 6.94 15.39
N LEU A 448 9.53 7.88 14.47
CA LEU A 448 10.16 7.85 13.14
C LEU A 448 11.67 8.12 13.23
N LEU A 449 12.06 9.14 14.00
CA LEU A 449 13.47 9.46 14.23
C LEU A 449 14.22 8.26 14.82
N ASP A 450 13.69 7.69 15.90
CA ASP A 450 14.29 6.53 16.58
C ASP A 450 14.35 5.31 15.64
N ARG A 451 13.31 5.07 14.83
CA ARG A 451 13.24 3.90 13.94
C ARG A 451 14.25 3.94 12.80
N TYR A 452 14.47 5.11 12.20
CA TYR A 452 15.27 5.24 10.99
C TYR A 452 16.68 5.80 11.25
N PHE A 453 16.93 6.44 12.39
CA PHE A 453 18.18 7.18 12.65
C PHE A 453 18.72 7.06 14.08
N GLY A 454 18.07 6.29 14.95
CA GLY A 454 18.35 6.17 16.39
C GLY A 454 19.08 4.90 16.82
#